data_AF-W2J578-F1
#
_entry.id   AF-W2J578-F1
#
_cell.length_a   1.000
_cell.length_b   1.000
_cell.length_c   1.000
_cell.angle_alpha   90.00
_cell.angle_beta   90.00
_cell.angle_gamma   90.00
#
_symmetry.space_group_name_H-M   'P 1'
#
loop_
_entity.id
_entity.type
_entity.pdbx_description
1 polymer ?
#
loop_
_entity_poly.entity_id
_entity_poly.type
_entity_poly.pdbx_seq_one_letter_code
_entity_poly.pdbx_strand_id
1 'polypeptide(L)'
;MPPLPKSPHATPYAALSTPRGAAKAVKPSISISDTSPSFLSLYRFASPSDKVQLVLGALFAGLNGAIFPCMALVFGTAIDAFAQADGGVDLAAVNRAAFYYFLIAVTLFATDCLAYILFCNSAERQMKALRGHVFAHMLYMDISWYDRSDAFELASRITGDTVKIKDGMGHKLSDSIKFTCQFFVGYIIGFARGWDMSLVMACVMPVMVLSLKYMVMLFRKRAVLSQKMYAEAGAVAEETLGSIRTVASLNGERRAIDKYNERAVLVETGNIAISKKSASVFGCMMASVWLMYAAGLWYGGSKVARAEASPGTVFQAFFGVLMGTISLSQISPNITAVAEAKGAAAEIYKILDTPSAIDASKDNEGEKPESCLG
;
A
#
# COMPACT_ATOMS: atom_id res chain seq x y z
N MET A 1 -50.19 -68.05 8.54
CA MET A 1 -49.01 -67.19 8.74
C MET A 1 -49.01 -66.12 7.66
N PRO A 2 -49.27 -64.85 8.00
CA PRO A 2 -49.11 -63.74 7.06
C PRO A 2 -47.62 -63.30 6.99
N PRO A 3 -47.17 -62.70 5.88
CA PRO A 3 -45.77 -62.28 5.72
C PRO A 3 -45.47 -61.01 6.54
N LEU A 4 -44.23 -60.93 7.04
CA LEU A 4 -43.71 -59.79 7.81
C LEU A 4 -43.66 -58.49 6.98
N PRO A 5 -43.87 -57.32 7.61
CA PRO A 5 -43.80 -56.02 6.94
C PRO A 5 -42.35 -55.69 6.54
N LYS A 6 -42.18 -55.10 5.35
CA LYS A 6 -40.89 -54.63 4.84
C LYS A 6 -40.42 -53.40 5.63
N SER A 7 -39.13 -53.34 5.97
CA SER A 7 -38.55 -52.22 6.73
C SER A 7 -38.53 -50.90 5.92
N PRO A 8 -38.74 -49.74 6.56
CA PRO A 8 -38.87 -48.45 5.88
C PRO A 8 -37.55 -47.67 5.82
N HIS A 9 -36.45 -48.31 5.38
CA HIS A 9 -35.17 -47.60 5.22
C HIS A 9 -34.61 -47.81 3.82
N ALA A 10 -35.11 -47.02 2.88
CA ALA A 10 -34.54 -46.84 1.55
C ALA A 10 -34.49 -45.36 1.16
N THR A 11 -34.06 -44.49 2.08
CA THR A 11 -33.44 -43.21 1.69
C THR A 11 -31.94 -43.47 1.57
N PRO A 12 -31.32 -43.35 0.38
CA PRO A 12 -29.89 -43.49 0.27
C PRO A 12 -29.25 -42.29 0.99
N TYR A 13 -28.63 -42.53 2.15
CA TYR A 13 -27.74 -41.55 2.74
C TYR A 13 -26.69 -41.19 1.68
N ALA A 14 -26.54 -39.90 1.37
CA ALA A 14 -25.46 -39.43 0.53
C ALA A 14 -24.14 -39.81 1.21
N ALA A 15 -23.44 -40.80 0.67
CA ALA A 15 -22.14 -41.22 1.16
C ALA A 15 -21.14 -40.08 0.90
N LEU A 16 -20.93 -39.22 1.90
CA LEU A 16 -19.85 -38.24 1.87
C LEU A 16 -18.53 -38.99 2.02
N SER A 17 -17.73 -38.94 0.97
CA SER A 17 -16.37 -39.49 0.97
C SER A 17 -15.50 -38.72 1.96
N THR A 18 -15.30 -39.25 3.16
CA THR A 18 -14.27 -38.77 4.08
C THR A 18 -12.89 -39.21 3.56
N PRO A 19 -11.95 -38.29 3.30
CA PRO A 19 -10.65 -38.64 2.74
C PRO A 19 -9.71 -39.13 3.85
N ARG A 20 -9.90 -40.38 4.31
CA ARG A 20 -8.94 -41.03 5.22
C ARG A 20 -8.25 -42.27 4.64
N GLY A 21 -8.55 -42.65 3.39
CA GLY A 21 -7.92 -43.78 2.72
C GLY A 21 -7.55 -43.44 1.28
N ALA A 22 -6.25 -43.55 0.98
CA ALA A 22 -5.63 -43.36 -0.34
C ALA A 22 -5.58 -41.90 -0.85
N ALA A 23 -4.67 -41.11 -0.28
CA ALA A 23 -4.19 -39.89 -0.90
C ALA A 23 -3.44 -40.19 -2.20
N LYS A 24 -4.17 -40.35 -3.32
CA LYS A 24 -3.68 -39.79 -4.58
C LYS A 24 -3.67 -38.29 -4.34
N ALA A 25 -2.49 -37.68 -4.40
CA ALA A 25 -2.32 -36.24 -4.36
C ALA A 25 -3.06 -35.61 -5.54
N VAL A 26 -4.38 -35.43 -5.39
CA VAL A 26 -5.13 -34.43 -6.14
C VAL A 26 -4.58 -33.13 -5.61
N LYS A 27 -3.57 -32.58 -6.30
CA LYS A 27 -3.28 -31.14 -6.19
C LYS A 27 -4.64 -30.48 -6.28
N PRO A 28 -5.09 -29.70 -5.28
CA PRO A 28 -6.28 -28.92 -5.48
C PRO A 28 -5.94 -28.04 -6.69
N SER A 29 -6.57 -28.31 -7.82
CA SER A 29 -6.68 -27.34 -8.89
C SER A 29 -7.59 -26.27 -8.31
N ILE A 30 -7.04 -25.48 -7.39
CA ILE A 30 -7.46 -24.11 -7.20
C ILE A 30 -7.28 -23.54 -8.59
N SER A 31 -8.36 -23.52 -9.37
CA SER A 31 -8.44 -22.65 -10.52
C SER A 31 -8.18 -21.27 -9.95
N ILE A 32 -6.95 -20.80 -10.10
CA ILE A 32 -6.61 -19.41 -9.95
C ILE A 32 -7.44 -18.76 -11.05
N SER A 33 -8.66 -18.34 -10.71
CA SER A 33 -9.34 -17.37 -11.54
C SER A 33 -8.46 -16.13 -11.46
N ASP A 34 -7.60 -15.96 -12.47
CA ASP A 34 -6.69 -14.84 -12.69
C ASP A 34 -7.43 -13.50 -12.91
N THR A 35 -8.65 -13.36 -12.40
CA THR A 35 -9.34 -12.09 -12.29
C THR A 35 -8.83 -11.40 -11.05
N SER A 36 -7.72 -10.67 -11.19
CA SER A 36 -7.32 -9.70 -10.18
C SER A 36 -8.57 -8.85 -9.85
N PRO A 37 -9.00 -8.76 -8.59
CA PRO A 37 -10.28 -8.12 -8.27
C PRO A 37 -10.33 -6.70 -8.83
N SER A 38 -11.47 -6.29 -9.37
CA SER A 38 -11.64 -4.89 -9.80
C SER A 38 -11.36 -3.96 -8.61
N PHE A 39 -10.77 -2.78 -8.83
CA PHE A 39 -10.56 -1.83 -7.73
C PHE A 39 -11.89 -1.49 -7.01
N LEU A 40 -13.01 -1.51 -7.73
CA LEU A 40 -14.33 -1.31 -7.15
C LEU A 40 -14.80 -2.46 -6.26
N SER A 41 -14.28 -3.68 -6.44
CA SER A 41 -14.67 -4.80 -5.56
C SER A 41 -14.19 -4.57 -4.13
N LEU A 42 -13.13 -3.78 -3.93
CA LEU A 42 -12.64 -3.35 -2.61
C LEU A 42 -13.74 -2.63 -1.80
N TYR A 43 -14.67 -1.99 -2.50
CA TYR A 43 -15.79 -1.22 -1.94
C TYR A 43 -17.13 -1.97 -2.03
N ARG A 44 -17.13 -3.30 -2.12
CA ARG A 44 -18.36 -4.12 -2.25
C ARG A 44 -19.37 -3.88 -1.12
N PHE A 45 -18.89 -3.58 0.09
CA PHE A 45 -19.73 -3.33 1.27
C PHE A 45 -20.03 -1.84 1.52
N ALA A 46 -19.73 -0.95 0.56
CA ALA A 46 -19.97 0.48 0.71
C ALA A 46 -21.48 0.80 0.71
N SER A 47 -21.97 1.36 1.82
CA SER A 47 -23.32 1.91 1.91
C SER A 47 -23.45 3.16 1.01
N PRO A 48 -24.67 3.61 0.64
CA PRO A 48 -24.84 4.84 -0.13
C PRO A 48 -24.21 6.07 0.57
N SER A 49 -24.23 6.10 1.90
CA SER A 49 -23.55 7.13 2.70
C SER A 49 -22.03 7.07 2.54
N ASP A 50 -21.44 5.87 2.49
CA ASP A 50 -19.99 5.70 2.33
C ASP A 50 -19.52 6.14 0.93
N LYS A 51 -20.33 5.90 -0.09
CA LYS A 51 -20.05 6.39 -1.45
C LYS A 51 -19.99 7.91 -1.51
N VAL A 52 -20.91 8.60 -0.83
CA VAL A 52 -20.89 10.07 -0.71
C VAL A 52 -19.64 10.54 0.04
N GLN A 53 -19.28 9.89 1.15
CA GLN A 53 -18.07 10.21 1.90
C GLN A 53 -16.79 10.03 1.07
N LEU A 54 -16.71 8.98 0.24
CA LEU A 54 -15.56 8.73 -0.64
C LEU A 54 -15.44 9.79 -1.74
N VAL A 55 -16.55 10.18 -2.38
CA VAL A 55 -16.55 11.23 -3.40
C VAL A 55 -16.16 12.57 -2.78
N LEU A 56 -16.76 12.93 -1.65
CA LEU A 56 -16.45 14.18 -0.95
C LEU A 56 -15.00 14.20 -0.43
N GLY A 57 -14.52 13.09 0.11
CA GLY A 57 -13.14 12.92 0.54
C GLY A 57 -12.16 13.07 -0.63
N ALA A 58 -12.45 12.46 -1.78
CA ALA A 58 -11.63 12.58 -2.98
C ALA A 58 -11.56 14.02 -3.50
N LEU A 59 -12.67 14.77 -3.43
CA LEU A 59 -12.68 16.20 -3.76
C LEU A 59 -11.79 17.01 -2.81
N PHE A 60 -11.90 16.79 -1.50
CA PHE A 60 -11.05 17.50 -0.53
C PHE A 60 -9.57 17.12 -0.64
N ALA A 61 -9.25 15.84 -0.89
CA ALA A 61 -7.88 15.38 -1.13
C ALA A 61 -7.28 16.00 -2.40
N GLY A 62 -8.07 16.08 -3.48
CA GLY A 62 -7.67 16.74 -4.72
C GLY A 62 -7.47 18.24 -4.54
N LEU A 63 -8.37 18.91 -3.82
CA LEU A 63 -8.24 20.33 -3.47
C LEU A 63 -6.98 20.58 -2.64
N ASN A 64 -6.72 19.77 -1.62
CA ASN A 64 -5.51 19.87 -0.81
C ASN A 64 -4.24 19.74 -1.66
N GLY A 65 -4.21 18.72 -2.53
CA GLY A 65 -3.12 18.50 -3.48
C GLY A 65 -2.91 19.67 -4.43
N ALA A 66 -3.98 20.36 -4.85
CA ALA A 66 -3.89 21.53 -5.72
C ALA A 66 -3.45 22.81 -4.98
N ILE A 67 -3.88 23.00 -3.73
CA ILE A 67 -3.55 24.18 -2.93
C ILE A 67 -2.06 24.20 -2.54
N PHE A 68 -1.46 23.04 -2.28
CA PHE A 68 -0.08 22.99 -1.81
C PHE A 68 0.93 23.59 -2.80
N PRO A 69 0.90 23.30 -4.12
CA PRO A 69 1.73 24.00 -5.10
C PRO A 69 1.38 25.48 -5.30
N CYS A 70 0.13 25.92 -5.04
CA CYS A 70 -0.23 27.34 -5.11
C CYS A 70 0.54 28.21 -4.11
N MET A 71 1.10 27.60 -3.06
CA MET A 71 2.04 28.24 -2.14
C MET A 71 3.24 28.87 -2.87
N ALA A 72 3.70 28.27 -3.97
CA ALA A 72 4.79 28.80 -4.79
C ALA A 72 4.44 30.17 -5.40
N LEU A 73 3.16 30.41 -5.72
CA LEU A 73 2.68 31.66 -6.28
C LEU A 73 2.86 32.81 -5.30
N VAL A 74 2.41 32.60 -4.05
CA VAL A 74 2.52 33.56 -2.96
C VAL A 74 3.98 33.79 -2.60
N PHE A 75 4.80 32.73 -2.63
CA PHE A 75 6.23 32.84 -2.39
C PHE A 75 6.91 33.81 -3.37
N GLY A 76 6.63 33.67 -4.67
CA GLY A 76 7.21 34.59 -5.66
C GLY A 76 6.78 36.03 -5.45
N THR A 77 5.51 36.28 -5.12
CA THR A 77 5.04 37.64 -4.84
C THR A 77 5.71 38.24 -3.60
N ALA A 78 6.01 37.42 -2.60
CA ALA A 78 6.76 37.86 -1.43
C ALA A 78 8.22 38.21 -1.80
N ILE A 79 8.87 37.38 -2.62
CA ILE A 79 10.22 37.66 -3.12
C ILE A 79 10.26 38.98 -3.89
N ASP A 80 9.31 39.22 -4.80
CA ASP A 80 9.24 40.47 -5.56
C ASP A 80 9.03 41.70 -4.63
N ALA A 81 8.29 41.55 -3.53
CA ALA A 81 8.08 42.62 -2.56
C ALA A 81 9.35 43.00 -1.76
N PHE A 82 10.26 42.05 -1.57
CA PHE A 82 11.57 42.28 -0.93
C PHE A 82 12.66 42.68 -1.94
N ALA A 83 12.50 42.34 -3.22
CA ALA A 83 13.50 42.56 -4.26
C ALA A 83 13.27 43.85 -5.06
N GLN A 84 12.81 44.93 -4.42
CA GLN A 84 12.58 46.20 -5.12
C GLN A 84 13.90 46.86 -5.56
N ALA A 85 13.90 47.47 -6.74
CA ALA A 85 15.07 48.10 -7.34
C ALA A 85 15.65 49.25 -6.49
N ASP A 86 14.80 49.92 -5.71
CA ASP A 86 15.18 51.07 -4.88
C ASP A 86 15.75 50.65 -3.51
N GLY A 87 15.87 49.35 -3.24
CA GLY A 87 16.29 48.80 -1.93
C GLY A 87 15.24 48.94 -0.82
N GLY A 88 14.06 49.47 -1.14
CA GLY A 88 12.91 49.52 -0.25
C GLY A 88 12.17 48.18 -0.15
N VAL A 89 11.34 48.04 0.88
CA VAL A 89 10.45 46.88 1.05
C VAL A 89 9.01 47.34 0.91
N ASP A 90 8.25 46.68 0.04
CA ASP A 90 6.80 46.91 -0.04
C ASP A 90 6.09 46.17 1.10
N LEU A 91 5.96 46.87 2.24
CA LEU A 91 5.30 46.35 3.43
C LEU A 91 3.84 45.93 3.17
N ALA A 92 3.15 46.57 2.23
CA ALA A 92 1.77 46.24 1.91
C ALA A 92 1.67 44.91 1.16
N ALA A 93 2.56 44.70 0.18
CA ALA A 93 2.65 43.42 -0.53
C ALA A 93 3.09 42.27 0.38
N VAL A 94 4.04 42.50 1.29
CA VAL A 94 4.48 41.51 2.29
C VAL A 94 3.32 41.14 3.22
N ASN A 95 2.59 42.11 3.76
CA ASN A 95 1.45 41.84 4.64
C ASN A 95 0.34 41.06 3.91
N ARG A 96 0.09 41.39 2.64
CA ARG A 96 -0.86 40.65 1.80
C ARG A 96 -0.39 39.21 1.54
N ALA A 97 0.89 39.00 1.26
CA ALA A 97 1.46 37.66 1.09
C ALA A 97 1.36 36.82 2.38
N ALA A 98 1.67 37.42 3.54
CA ALA A 98 1.51 36.76 4.84
C ALA A 98 0.06 36.36 5.11
N PHE A 99 -0.90 37.22 4.78
CA PHE A 99 -2.33 36.89 4.89
C PHE A 99 -2.74 35.73 3.97
N TYR A 100 -2.25 35.69 2.72
CA TYR A 100 -2.51 34.55 1.84
C TYR A 100 -1.87 33.26 2.32
N TYR A 101 -0.66 33.30 2.91
CA TYR A 101 -0.05 32.14 3.56
C TYR A 101 -0.91 31.61 4.71
N PHE A 102 -1.46 32.50 5.53
CA PHE A 102 -2.35 32.12 6.61
C PHE A 102 -3.62 31.44 6.07
N LEU A 103 -4.25 31.99 5.02
CA LEU A 103 -5.42 31.38 4.40
C LEU A 103 -5.10 30.01 3.76
N ILE A 104 -3.94 29.88 3.10
CA ILE A 104 -3.46 28.60 2.55
C ILE A 104 -3.27 27.59 3.68
N ALA A 105 -2.66 27.97 4.81
CA ALA A 105 -2.46 27.07 5.94
C ALA A 105 -3.79 26.58 6.54
N VAL A 106 -4.76 27.48 6.76
CA VAL A 106 -6.09 27.12 7.29
C VAL A 106 -6.83 26.21 6.31
N THR A 107 -6.80 26.51 5.02
CA THR A 107 -7.47 25.69 4.00
C THR A 107 -6.81 24.33 3.82
N LEU A 108 -5.48 24.24 3.85
CA LEU A 108 -4.75 22.96 3.84
C LEU A 108 -5.11 22.11 5.07
N PHE A 109 -5.11 22.71 6.26
CA PHE A 109 -5.48 22.00 7.49
C PHE A 109 -6.93 21.48 7.44
N ALA A 110 -7.88 22.33 7.04
CA ALA A 110 -9.28 21.95 6.96
C ALA A 110 -9.53 20.84 5.92
N THR A 111 -8.94 20.98 4.72
CA THR A 111 -9.13 20.01 3.63
C THR A 111 -8.48 18.67 3.93
N ASP A 112 -7.25 18.65 4.49
CA ASP A 112 -6.57 17.39 4.85
C ASP A 112 -7.27 16.68 6.00
N CYS A 113 -7.71 17.42 7.03
CA CYS A 113 -8.46 16.87 8.15
C CYS A 113 -9.82 16.27 7.70
N LEU A 114 -10.58 17.00 6.87
CA LEU A 114 -11.85 16.51 6.34
C LEU A 114 -11.66 15.30 5.43
N ALA A 115 -10.67 15.32 4.54
CA ALA A 115 -10.35 14.17 3.69
C ALA A 115 -10.00 12.94 4.54
N TYR A 116 -9.12 13.10 5.54
CA TYR A 116 -8.71 12.04 6.44
C TYR A 116 -9.90 11.43 7.18
N ILE A 117 -10.76 12.26 7.79
CA ILE A 117 -11.94 11.80 8.54
C ILE A 117 -12.91 11.05 7.63
N LEU A 118 -13.20 11.57 6.43
CA LEU A 118 -14.16 10.96 5.51
C LEU A 118 -13.69 9.59 5.01
N PHE A 119 -12.42 9.48 4.60
CA PHE A 119 -11.85 8.21 4.15
C PHE A 119 -11.73 7.19 5.29
N CYS A 120 -11.22 7.59 6.46
CA CYS A 120 -11.07 6.68 7.59
C CYS A 120 -12.42 6.21 8.14
N ASN A 121 -13.42 7.09 8.24
CA ASN A 121 -14.75 6.71 8.70
C ASN A 121 -15.43 5.72 7.73
N SER A 122 -15.34 5.98 6.42
CA SER A 122 -15.86 5.07 5.39
C SER A 122 -15.15 3.70 5.44
N ALA A 123 -13.83 3.69 5.62
CA ALA A 123 -13.05 2.46 5.75
C ALA A 123 -13.42 1.66 7.01
N GLU A 124 -13.55 2.31 8.18
CA GLU A 124 -13.93 1.64 9.43
C GLU A 124 -15.34 1.04 9.36
N ARG A 125 -16.32 1.77 8.81
CA ARG A 125 -17.69 1.26 8.63
C ARG A 125 -17.74 0.03 7.72
N GLN A 126 -17.03 0.08 6.59
CA GLN A 126 -16.96 -1.04 5.65
C GLN A 126 -16.20 -2.22 6.25
N MET A 127 -15.12 -1.99 7.00
CA MET A 127 -14.41 -3.07 7.69
C MET A 127 -15.25 -3.73 8.77
N LYS A 128 -16.06 -2.96 9.52
CA LYS A 128 -17.00 -3.51 10.49
C LYS A 128 -18.02 -4.44 9.80
N ALA A 129 -18.60 -3.99 8.67
CA ALA A 129 -19.53 -4.80 7.90
C ALA A 129 -18.85 -6.06 7.32
N LEU A 130 -17.68 -5.90 6.70
CA LEU A 130 -16.90 -7.00 6.13
C LEU A 130 -16.58 -8.06 7.18
N ARG A 131 -16.04 -7.67 8.34
CA ARG A 131 -15.72 -8.59 9.43
C ARG A 131 -16.97 -9.32 9.95
N GLY A 132 -18.10 -8.61 10.07
CA GLY A 132 -19.37 -9.21 10.47
C GLY A 132 -19.84 -10.28 9.49
N HIS A 133 -19.84 -9.97 8.18
CA HIS A 133 -20.26 -10.92 7.15
C HIS A 133 -19.32 -12.10 7.00
N VAL A 134 -18.00 -11.89 7.04
CA VAL A 134 -17.00 -12.96 6.95
C VAL A 134 -17.12 -13.89 8.16
N PHE A 135 -17.25 -13.33 9.37
CA PHE A 135 -17.40 -14.14 10.58
C PHE A 135 -18.72 -14.95 10.56
N ALA A 136 -19.83 -14.32 10.18
CA ALA A 136 -21.11 -15.01 10.03
C ALA A 136 -21.03 -16.13 8.99
N HIS A 137 -20.45 -15.86 7.81
CA HIS A 137 -20.28 -16.85 6.75
C HIS A 137 -19.46 -18.05 7.22
N MET A 138 -18.35 -17.80 7.92
CA MET A 138 -17.51 -18.85 8.47
C MET A 138 -18.26 -19.75 9.46
N LEU A 139 -19.16 -19.22 10.29
CA LEU A 139 -19.94 -20.06 11.22
C LEU A 139 -20.87 -21.06 10.51
N TYR A 140 -21.29 -20.78 9.27
CA TYR A 140 -22.20 -21.62 8.49
C TYR A 140 -21.49 -22.46 7.41
N MET A 141 -20.16 -22.43 7.36
CA MET A 141 -19.37 -23.25 6.45
C MET A 141 -19.38 -24.71 6.89
N ASP A 142 -19.40 -25.62 5.91
CA ASP A 142 -19.41 -27.06 6.18
C ASP A 142 -18.09 -27.55 6.79
N ILE A 143 -18.18 -28.62 7.59
CA ILE A 143 -17.02 -29.22 8.28
C ILE A 143 -15.96 -29.70 7.28
N SER A 144 -16.36 -30.11 6.07
CA SER A 144 -15.41 -30.60 5.06
C SER A 144 -14.52 -29.50 4.49
N TRP A 145 -14.98 -28.26 4.49
CA TRP A 145 -14.15 -27.10 4.17
C TRP A 145 -13.13 -26.80 5.27
N TYR A 146 -13.54 -26.94 6.54
CA TYR A 146 -12.63 -26.81 7.68
C TYR A 146 -11.59 -27.93 7.75
N ASP A 147 -11.91 -29.15 7.32
CA ASP A 147 -10.93 -30.24 7.20
C ASP A 147 -9.82 -29.94 6.16
N ARG A 148 -10.08 -29.01 5.23
CA ARG A 148 -9.14 -28.60 4.17
C ARG A 148 -8.44 -27.26 4.46
N SER A 149 -8.89 -26.53 5.47
CA SER A 149 -8.45 -25.17 5.75
C SER A 149 -7.81 -25.10 7.13
N ASP A 150 -6.63 -24.48 7.23
CA ASP A 150 -5.97 -24.31 8.52
C ASP A 150 -6.69 -23.23 9.35
N ALA A 151 -7.19 -23.61 10.53
CA ALA A 151 -7.86 -22.70 11.46
C ALA A 151 -6.96 -21.53 11.88
N PHE A 152 -5.65 -21.75 12.01
CA PHE A 152 -4.71 -20.69 12.38
C PHE A 152 -4.52 -19.67 11.24
N GLU A 153 -4.45 -20.15 10.00
CA GLU A 153 -4.36 -19.30 8.81
C GLU A 153 -5.61 -18.42 8.69
N LEU A 154 -6.79 -18.99 8.90
CA LEU A 154 -8.06 -18.27 8.83
C LEU A 154 -8.16 -17.14 9.87
N ALA A 155 -7.79 -17.43 11.12
CA ALA A 155 -7.79 -16.41 12.17
C ALA A 155 -6.80 -15.27 11.89
N SER A 156 -5.61 -15.61 11.37
CA SER A 156 -4.59 -14.64 10.96
C SER A 156 -5.06 -13.76 9.80
N ARG A 157 -5.74 -14.34 8.80
CA ARG A 157 -6.30 -13.58 7.66
C ARG A 157 -7.37 -12.59 8.11
N ILE A 158 -8.32 -13.01 8.94
CA ILE A 158 -9.40 -12.11 9.41
C ILE A 158 -8.83 -10.94 10.21
N THR A 159 -7.80 -11.16 11.02
CA THR A 159 -7.22 -10.10 11.86
C THR A 159 -6.22 -9.24 11.10
N GLY A 160 -5.28 -9.84 10.39
CA GLY A 160 -4.19 -9.17 9.69
C GLY A 160 -4.59 -8.57 8.35
N ASP A 161 -5.22 -9.34 7.46
CA ASP A 161 -5.54 -8.86 6.11
C ASP A 161 -6.63 -7.78 6.14
N THR A 162 -7.58 -7.83 7.08
CA THR A 162 -8.57 -6.75 7.22
C THR A 162 -7.95 -5.42 7.66
N VAL A 163 -6.85 -5.43 8.42
CA VAL A 163 -6.12 -4.19 8.76
C VAL A 163 -5.46 -3.60 7.50
N LYS A 164 -4.81 -4.43 6.68
CA LYS A 164 -4.21 -3.99 5.41
C LYS A 164 -5.27 -3.40 4.46
N ILE A 165 -6.42 -4.06 4.36
CA ILE A 165 -7.54 -3.58 3.54
C ILE A 165 -8.02 -2.22 4.05
N LYS A 166 -8.20 -2.08 5.37
CA LYS A 166 -8.59 -0.82 6.00
C LYS A 166 -7.62 0.31 5.69
N ASP A 167 -6.32 0.06 5.85
CA ASP A 167 -5.28 1.07 5.67
C ASP A 167 -5.22 1.54 4.21
N GLY A 168 -5.33 0.60 3.26
CA GLY A 168 -5.38 0.94 1.83
C GLY A 168 -6.64 1.67 1.40
N MET A 169 -7.81 1.31 1.94
CA MET A 169 -9.08 2.00 1.65
C MET A 169 -9.21 3.37 2.33
N GLY A 170 -8.51 3.57 3.45
CA GLY A 170 -8.56 4.79 4.24
C GLY A 170 -7.61 5.87 3.73
N HIS A 171 -6.78 6.39 4.65
CA HIS A 171 -5.93 7.55 4.37
C HIS A 171 -4.92 7.34 3.22
N LYS A 172 -4.47 6.10 2.96
CA LYS A 172 -3.51 5.84 1.87
C LYS A 172 -4.08 6.15 0.49
N LEU A 173 -5.36 5.83 0.25
CA LEU A 173 -6.02 6.20 -0.99
C LEU A 173 -6.19 7.72 -1.10
N SER A 174 -6.55 8.39 0.00
CA SER A 174 -6.63 9.86 0.05
C SER A 174 -5.29 10.50 -0.33
N ASP A 175 -4.20 10.02 0.27
CA ASP A 175 -2.84 10.49 -0.01
C ASP A 175 -2.41 10.22 -1.45
N SER A 176 -2.77 9.05 -2.03
CA SER A 176 -2.53 8.78 -3.45
C SER A 176 -3.19 9.81 -4.36
N ILE A 177 -4.45 10.19 -4.09
CA ILE A 177 -5.17 11.20 -4.88
C ILE A 177 -4.51 12.57 -4.68
N LYS A 178 -4.26 12.97 -3.43
CA LYS A 178 -3.60 14.24 -3.07
C LYS A 178 -2.28 14.42 -3.79
N PHE A 179 -1.36 13.46 -3.69
CA PHE A 179 -0.04 13.56 -4.31
C PHE A 179 -0.09 13.49 -5.84
N THR A 180 -1.07 12.78 -6.41
CA THR A 180 -1.29 12.79 -7.87
C THR A 180 -1.75 14.17 -8.35
N CYS A 181 -2.70 14.79 -7.65
CA CYS A 181 -3.13 16.16 -7.96
C CYS A 181 -1.99 17.18 -7.77
N GLN A 182 -1.23 17.05 -6.69
CA GLN A 182 -0.06 17.90 -6.41
C GLN A 182 0.99 17.83 -7.52
N PHE A 183 1.24 16.63 -8.06
CA PHE A 183 2.15 16.44 -9.19
C PHE A 183 1.71 17.30 -10.39
N PHE A 184 0.47 17.11 -10.86
CA PHE A 184 -0.02 17.82 -12.04
C PHE A 184 -0.10 19.33 -11.82
N VAL A 185 -0.65 19.78 -10.70
CA VAL A 185 -0.81 21.21 -10.42
C VAL A 185 0.55 21.92 -10.25
N GLY A 186 1.52 21.27 -9.59
CA GLY A 186 2.87 21.82 -9.47
C GLY A 186 3.56 22.02 -10.81
N TYR A 187 3.48 21.03 -11.71
CA TYR A 187 4.03 21.16 -13.06
C TYR A 187 3.26 22.18 -13.92
N ILE A 188 1.94 22.24 -13.82
CA ILE A 188 1.13 23.26 -14.52
C ILE A 188 1.57 24.67 -14.09
N ILE A 189 1.75 24.90 -12.79
CA ILE A 189 2.25 26.19 -12.27
C ILE A 189 3.66 26.46 -12.79
N GLY A 190 4.54 25.46 -12.75
CA GLY A 190 5.91 25.54 -13.28
C GLY A 190 5.92 26.02 -14.73
N PHE A 191 5.28 25.26 -15.61
CA PHE A 191 5.22 25.55 -17.04
C PHE A 191 4.49 26.86 -17.37
N ALA A 192 3.47 27.24 -16.61
CA ALA A 192 2.76 28.49 -16.81
C ALA A 192 3.59 29.72 -16.46
N ARG A 193 4.50 29.63 -15.48
CA ARG A 193 5.33 30.77 -15.02
C ARG A 193 6.68 30.85 -15.72
N GLY A 194 7.30 29.71 -16.02
CA GLY A 194 8.58 29.66 -16.71
C GLY A 194 8.73 28.34 -17.44
N TRP A 195 8.23 28.28 -18.68
CA TRP A 195 8.22 27.06 -19.48
C TRP A 195 9.64 26.55 -19.81
N ASP A 196 10.56 27.46 -20.08
CA ASP A 196 11.96 27.21 -20.42
C ASP A 196 12.75 26.65 -19.23
N MET A 197 12.67 27.30 -18.08
CA MET A 197 13.29 26.84 -16.83
C MET A 197 12.68 25.52 -16.36
N SER A 198 11.36 25.39 -16.44
CA SER A 198 10.67 24.15 -16.07
C SER A 198 11.08 22.99 -16.97
N LEU A 199 11.37 23.24 -18.24
CA LEU A 199 11.86 22.23 -19.17
C LEU A 199 13.28 21.78 -18.81
N VAL A 200 14.17 22.71 -18.43
CA VAL A 200 15.52 22.38 -17.92
C VAL A 200 15.43 21.48 -16.68
N MET A 201 14.55 21.80 -15.74
CA MET A 201 14.34 20.97 -14.54
C MET A 201 13.69 19.63 -14.88
N ALA A 202 12.72 19.62 -15.83
CA ALA A 202 12.05 18.41 -16.28
C ALA A 202 13.01 17.43 -16.99
N CYS A 203 14.07 17.89 -17.65
CA CYS A 203 15.10 17.02 -18.24
C CYS A 203 15.82 16.13 -17.22
N VAL A 204 15.90 16.53 -15.95
CA VAL A 204 16.53 15.75 -14.88
C VAL A 204 15.56 14.70 -14.29
N MET A 205 14.26 14.89 -14.47
CA MET A 205 13.21 14.03 -13.92
C MET A 205 13.28 12.57 -14.39
N PRO A 206 13.52 12.24 -15.68
CA PRO A 206 13.68 10.84 -16.11
C PRO A 206 14.79 10.11 -15.35
N VAL A 207 15.91 10.79 -15.06
CA VAL A 207 17.02 10.22 -14.28
C VAL A 207 16.58 9.95 -12.83
N MET A 208 15.80 10.84 -12.24
CA MET A 208 15.20 10.63 -10.92
C MET A 208 14.26 9.42 -10.89
N VAL A 209 13.37 9.29 -11.89
CA VAL A 209 12.43 8.16 -11.96
C VAL A 209 13.17 6.84 -12.17
N LEU A 210 14.17 6.82 -13.05
CA LEU A 210 14.99 5.62 -13.30
C LEU A 210 15.78 5.19 -12.06
N SER A 211 16.39 6.13 -11.35
CA SER A 211 17.11 5.85 -10.09
C SER A 211 16.18 5.33 -9.00
N LEU A 212 15.00 5.94 -8.82
CA LEU A 212 13.99 5.46 -7.88
C LEU A 212 13.50 4.05 -8.23
N LYS A 213 13.19 3.79 -9.50
CA LYS A 213 12.78 2.46 -9.97
C LYS A 213 13.85 1.41 -9.68
N TYR A 214 15.11 1.73 -9.97
CA TYR A 214 16.24 0.84 -9.72
C TYR A 214 16.46 0.61 -8.22
N MET A 215 16.29 1.63 -7.39
CA MET A 215 16.35 1.54 -5.93
C MET A 215 15.27 0.58 -5.38
N VAL A 216 14.02 0.73 -5.81
CA VAL A 216 12.92 -0.18 -5.42
C VAL A 216 13.22 -1.62 -5.84
N MET A 217 13.72 -1.83 -7.07
CA MET A 217 14.12 -3.17 -7.53
C MET A 217 15.25 -3.76 -6.68
N LEU A 218 16.23 -2.95 -6.30
CA LEU A 218 17.34 -3.39 -5.46
C LEU A 218 16.89 -3.75 -4.04
N PHE A 219 15.98 -2.97 -3.45
CA PHE A 219 15.38 -3.29 -2.15
C PHE A 219 14.62 -4.60 -2.16
N ARG A 220 13.83 -4.88 -3.21
CA ARG A 220 13.15 -6.18 -3.35
C ARG A 220 14.14 -7.33 -3.46
N LYS A 221 15.20 -7.19 -4.27
CA LYS A 221 16.27 -8.19 -4.37
C LYS A 221 16.99 -8.41 -3.04
N ARG A 222 17.26 -7.32 -2.30
CA ARG A 222 17.86 -7.38 -0.96
C ARG A 222 17.00 -8.15 0.01
N ALA A 223 15.69 -7.89 0.05
CA ALA A 223 14.76 -8.57 0.94
C ALA A 223 14.75 -10.09 0.70
N VAL A 224 14.64 -10.52 -0.57
CA VAL A 224 14.62 -11.94 -0.94
C VAL A 224 15.95 -12.63 -0.63
N LEU A 225 17.08 -12.01 -0.99
CA LEU A 225 18.39 -12.61 -0.72
C LEU A 225 18.63 -12.69 0.80
N SER A 226 18.34 -11.62 1.54
CA SER A 226 18.51 -11.61 3.00
C SER A 226 17.69 -12.72 3.65
N GLN A 227 16.43 -12.91 3.23
CA GLN A 227 15.58 -13.98 3.75
C GLN A 227 16.17 -15.37 3.45
N LYS A 228 16.65 -15.61 2.23
CA LYS A 228 17.27 -16.89 1.86
C LYS A 228 18.54 -17.17 2.68
N MET A 229 19.42 -16.17 2.81
CA MET A 229 20.68 -16.31 3.53
C MET A 229 20.44 -16.55 5.03
N TYR A 230 19.46 -15.85 5.63
CA TYR A 230 19.07 -16.10 7.02
C TYR A 230 18.41 -17.47 7.22
N ALA A 231 17.63 -17.96 6.25
CA ALA A 231 17.05 -19.30 6.34
C ALA A 231 18.13 -20.40 6.33
N GLU A 232 19.18 -20.26 5.51
CA GLU A 232 20.30 -21.21 5.49
C GLU A 232 21.09 -21.22 6.80
N ALA A 233 21.41 -20.05 7.35
CA ALA A 233 22.10 -19.96 8.66
C ALA A 233 21.19 -20.44 9.82
N GLY A 234 19.90 -20.09 9.76
CA GLY A 234 18.89 -20.52 10.71
C GLY A 234 18.71 -22.03 10.73
N ALA A 235 18.70 -22.69 9.58
CA ALA A 235 18.60 -24.14 9.48
C ALA A 235 19.78 -24.86 10.17
N VAL A 236 21.00 -24.31 10.07
CA VAL A 236 22.17 -24.85 10.79
C VAL A 236 22.00 -24.71 12.30
N ALA A 237 21.50 -23.55 12.75
CA ALA A 237 21.24 -23.33 14.17
C ALA A 237 20.11 -24.25 14.69
N GLU A 238 19.05 -24.42 13.91
CA GLU A 238 17.91 -25.28 14.23
C GLU A 238 18.30 -26.75 14.33
N GLU A 239 19.09 -27.27 13.36
CA GLU A 239 19.67 -28.62 13.39
C GLU A 239 20.50 -28.84 14.65
N THR A 240 21.38 -27.87 14.98
CA THR A 240 22.31 -27.97 16.11
C THR A 240 21.58 -27.93 17.45
N LEU A 241 20.68 -26.96 17.62
CA LEU A 241 19.94 -26.76 18.87
C LEU A 241 18.90 -27.87 19.09
N GLY A 242 18.23 -28.32 18.02
CA GLY A 242 17.27 -29.42 18.08
C GLY A 242 17.87 -30.74 18.55
N SER A 243 19.16 -30.97 18.24
CA SER A 243 19.90 -32.18 18.63
C SER A 243 21.06 -31.90 19.59
N ILE A 244 20.93 -30.90 20.48
CA ILE A 244 22.04 -30.42 21.32
C ILE A 244 22.69 -31.51 22.17
N ARG A 245 21.90 -32.47 22.68
CA ARG A 245 22.42 -33.61 23.46
C ARG A 245 23.36 -34.48 22.62
N THR A 246 23.03 -34.71 21.35
CA THR A 246 23.87 -35.46 20.42
C THR A 246 25.14 -34.69 20.09
N VAL A 247 25.03 -33.39 19.80
CA VAL A 247 26.19 -32.52 19.54
C VAL A 247 27.16 -32.50 20.72
N ALA A 248 26.65 -32.34 21.95
CA ALA A 248 27.45 -32.36 23.18
C ALA A 248 28.09 -33.75 23.42
N SER A 249 27.32 -34.84 23.25
CA SER A 249 27.82 -36.21 23.42
C SER A 249 28.96 -36.57 22.45
N LEU A 250 28.95 -35.99 21.25
CA LEU A 250 29.98 -36.16 20.22
C LEU A 250 31.09 -35.10 20.31
N ASN A 251 31.04 -34.21 21.31
CA ASN A 251 31.96 -33.08 21.48
C ASN A 251 32.06 -32.19 20.22
N GLY A 252 30.94 -32.05 19.50
CA GLY A 252 30.84 -31.41 18.18
C GLY A 252 30.51 -29.92 18.21
N GLU A 253 30.48 -29.29 19.38
CA GLU A 253 30.04 -27.90 19.57
C GLU A 253 30.86 -26.91 18.75
N ARG A 254 32.20 -27.03 18.76
CA ARG A 254 33.08 -26.17 17.95
C ARG A 254 32.79 -26.29 16.45
N ARG A 255 32.59 -27.52 15.96
CA ARG A 255 32.27 -27.76 14.55
C ARG A 255 30.93 -27.13 14.16
N ALA A 256 29.94 -27.15 15.06
CA ALA A 256 28.65 -26.51 14.81
C ALA A 256 28.77 -24.98 14.78
N ILE A 257 29.54 -24.39 15.70
CA ILE A 257 29.85 -22.95 15.72
C ILE A 257 30.55 -22.54 14.43
N ASP A 258 31.56 -23.29 13.99
CA ASP A 258 32.30 -22.99 12.76
C ASP A 258 31.40 -23.06 11.52
N LYS A 259 30.54 -24.09 11.43
CA LYS A 259 29.55 -24.24 10.34
C LYS A 259 28.56 -23.07 10.31
N TYR A 260 28.11 -22.58 11.47
CA TYR A 260 27.25 -21.41 11.55
C TYR A 260 27.99 -20.12 11.15
N ASN A 261 29.21 -19.92 11.65
CA ASN A 261 30.04 -18.75 11.34
C ASN A 261 30.34 -18.65 9.84
N GLU A 262 30.63 -19.78 9.17
CA GLU A 262 30.82 -19.81 7.72
C GLU A 262 29.59 -19.27 6.97
N ARG A 263 28.38 -19.71 7.38
CA ARG A 263 27.13 -19.23 6.78
C ARG A 263 26.85 -17.77 7.14
N ALA A 264 27.14 -17.35 8.36
CA ALA A 264 26.96 -15.97 8.81
C ALA A 264 27.85 -14.99 8.03
N VAL A 265 29.11 -15.35 7.78
CA VAL A 265 30.04 -14.52 6.98
C VAL A 265 29.58 -14.40 5.53
N LEU A 266 29.01 -15.46 4.95
CA LEU A 266 28.40 -15.39 3.61
C LEU A 266 27.20 -14.43 3.59
N VAL A 267 26.36 -14.44 4.63
CA VAL A 267 25.23 -13.50 4.76
C VAL A 267 25.75 -12.07 4.86
N GLU A 268 26.75 -11.84 5.70
CA GLU A 268 27.34 -10.54 5.94
C GLU A 268 27.95 -9.95 4.66
N THR A 269 28.83 -10.70 4.00
CA THR A 269 29.50 -10.26 2.77
C THR A 269 28.49 -9.97 1.64
N GLY A 270 27.46 -10.80 1.50
CA GLY A 270 26.36 -10.57 0.56
C GLY A 270 25.58 -9.29 0.87
N ASN A 271 25.25 -9.06 2.15
CA ASN A 271 24.55 -7.86 2.60
C ASN A 271 25.39 -6.59 2.41
N ILE A 272 26.70 -6.65 2.68
CA ILE A 272 27.62 -5.53 2.44
C ILE A 272 27.69 -5.21 0.94
N ALA A 273 27.80 -6.22 0.08
CA ALA A 273 27.86 -6.03 -1.38
C ALA A 273 26.59 -5.37 -1.94
N ILE A 274 25.40 -5.78 -1.47
CA ILE A 274 24.14 -5.14 -1.85
C ILE A 274 24.02 -3.74 -1.26
N SER A 275 24.43 -3.56 -0.01
CA SER A 275 24.36 -2.25 0.67
C SER A 275 25.24 -1.22 -0.03
N LYS A 276 26.44 -1.59 -0.48
CA LYS A 276 27.31 -0.73 -1.31
C LYS A 276 26.62 -0.29 -2.60
N LYS A 277 25.99 -1.24 -3.32
CA LYS A 277 25.21 -0.92 -4.53
C LYS A 277 24.03 0.01 -4.20
N SER A 278 23.33 -0.25 -3.10
CA SER A 278 22.19 0.55 -2.66
C SER A 278 22.57 1.96 -2.27
N ALA A 279 23.68 2.13 -1.56
CA ALA A 279 24.21 3.43 -1.19
C ALA A 279 24.61 4.24 -2.43
N SER A 280 25.25 3.60 -3.41
CA SER A 280 25.63 4.26 -4.68
C SER A 280 24.40 4.75 -5.46
N VAL A 281 23.36 3.93 -5.57
CA VAL A 281 22.10 4.31 -6.24
C VAL A 281 21.40 5.44 -5.50
N PHE A 282 21.35 5.36 -4.17
CA PHE A 282 20.76 6.42 -3.35
C PHE A 282 21.54 7.73 -3.46
N GLY A 283 22.87 7.67 -3.49
CA GLY A 283 23.73 8.82 -3.74
C GLY A 283 23.48 9.45 -5.11
N CYS A 284 23.32 8.62 -6.16
CA CYS A 284 22.96 9.09 -7.50
C CYS A 284 21.58 9.76 -7.54
N MET A 285 20.59 9.19 -6.85
CA MET A 285 19.26 9.80 -6.70
C MET A 285 19.35 11.16 -6.01
N MET A 286 20.03 11.27 -4.86
CA MET A 286 20.21 12.55 -4.16
C MET A 286 21.00 13.56 -4.99
N ALA A 287 22.06 13.13 -5.69
CA ALA A 287 22.83 13.99 -6.58
C ALA A 287 21.96 14.56 -7.71
N SER A 288 21.07 13.75 -8.29
CA SER A 288 20.15 14.24 -9.34
C SER A 288 19.17 15.32 -8.84
N VAL A 289 18.71 15.24 -7.59
CA VAL A 289 17.89 16.29 -6.96
C VAL A 289 18.68 17.59 -6.85
N TRP A 290 19.91 17.54 -6.32
CA TRP A 290 20.75 18.73 -6.18
C TRP A 290 21.16 19.33 -7.53
N LEU A 291 21.43 18.48 -8.54
CA LEU A 291 21.70 18.94 -9.91
C LEU A 291 20.50 19.63 -10.54
N MET A 292 19.28 19.11 -10.33
CA MET A 292 18.06 19.78 -10.77
C MET A 292 17.93 21.17 -10.13
N TYR A 293 18.27 21.31 -8.84
CA TYR A 293 18.20 22.60 -8.16
C TYR A 293 19.25 23.57 -8.68
N ALA A 294 20.49 23.10 -8.82
CA ALA A 294 21.60 23.89 -9.32
C ALA A 294 21.34 24.38 -10.75
N ALA A 295 20.91 23.49 -11.65
CA ALA A 295 20.59 23.84 -13.03
C ALA A 295 19.42 24.83 -13.13
N GLY A 296 18.34 24.58 -12.36
CA GLY A 296 17.18 25.46 -12.32
C GLY A 296 17.52 26.86 -11.81
N LEU A 297 18.22 26.98 -10.68
CA LEU A 297 18.59 28.26 -10.10
C LEU A 297 19.67 29.00 -10.92
N TRP A 298 20.63 28.28 -11.51
CA TRP A 298 21.64 28.88 -12.39
C TRP A 298 20.99 29.47 -13.63
N TYR A 299 20.12 28.70 -14.31
CA TYR A 299 19.39 29.19 -15.48
C TYR A 299 18.45 30.34 -15.12
N GLY A 300 17.64 30.18 -14.06
CA GLY A 300 16.75 31.22 -13.57
C GLY A 300 17.48 32.50 -13.17
N GLY A 301 18.60 32.39 -12.45
CA GLY A 301 19.46 33.51 -12.08
C GLY A 301 20.07 34.22 -13.28
N SER A 302 20.49 33.48 -14.30
CA SER A 302 20.98 34.08 -15.56
C SER A 302 19.90 34.90 -16.28
N LYS A 303 18.63 34.47 -16.19
CA LYS A 303 17.47 35.16 -16.76
C LYS A 303 17.14 36.45 -16.01
N VAL A 304 17.23 36.41 -14.68
CA VAL A 304 17.10 37.60 -13.83
C VAL A 304 18.23 38.60 -14.15
N ALA A 305 19.47 38.13 -14.31
CA ALA A 305 20.61 39.00 -14.65
C ALA A 305 20.45 39.72 -16.00
N ARG A 306 19.73 39.11 -16.95
CA ARG A 306 19.38 39.71 -18.25
C ARG A 306 18.11 40.56 -18.24
N ALA A 307 17.47 40.72 -17.08
CA ALA A 307 16.17 41.39 -16.91
C ALA A 307 15.03 40.77 -17.75
N GLU A 308 15.13 39.48 -18.12
CA GLU A 308 14.12 38.76 -18.90
C GLU A 308 12.99 38.20 -18.01
N ALA A 309 13.21 38.06 -16.70
CA ALA A 309 12.20 37.60 -15.74
C ALA A 309 12.42 38.21 -14.34
N SER A 310 11.33 38.40 -13.60
CA SER A 310 11.40 38.80 -12.19
C SER A 310 11.90 37.65 -11.30
N PRO A 311 12.67 37.91 -10.24
CA PRO A 311 13.06 36.90 -9.26
C PRO A 311 11.88 36.06 -8.75
N GLY A 312 10.75 36.69 -8.47
CA GLY A 312 9.53 36.01 -8.03
C GLY A 312 8.96 35.03 -9.06
N THR A 313 9.01 35.37 -10.35
CA THR A 313 8.55 34.46 -11.42
C THR A 313 9.45 33.23 -11.53
N VAL A 314 10.77 33.42 -11.38
CA VAL A 314 11.75 32.32 -11.34
C VAL A 314 11.49 31.40 -10.15
N PHE A 315 11.29 31.96 -8.94
CA PHE A 315 10.98 31.16 -7.76
C PHE A 315 9.61 30.47 -7.84
N GLN A 316 8.61 31.08 -8.47
CA GLN A 316 7.31 30.43 -8.72
C GLN A 316 7.46 29.19 -9.60
N ALA A 317 8.21 29.32 -10.70
CA ALA A 317 8.46 28.18 -11.59
C ALA A 317 9.27 27.09 -10.87
N PHE A 318 10.34 27.50 -10.17
CA PHE A 318 11.20 26.61 -9.38
C PHE A 318 10.42 25.81 -8.34
N PHE A 319 9.70 26.49 -7.45
CA PHE A 319 8.96 25.85 -6.37
C PHE A 319 7.76 25.06 -6.90
N GLY A 320 7.12 25.49 -7.99
CA GLY A 320 6.07 24.71 -8.67
C GLY A 320 6.56 23.33 -9.11
N VAL A 321 7.65 23.29 -9.89
CA VAL A 321 8.27 22.03 -10.35
C VAL A 321 8.83 21.21 -9.19
N LEU A 322 9.40 21.87 -8.19
CA LEU A 322 9.94 21.21 -7.00
C LEU A 322 8.85 20.48 -6.22
N MET A 323 7.76 21.17 -5.88
CA MET A 323 6.65 20.56 -5.13
C MET A 323 5.96 19.45 -5.92
N GLY A 324 5.88 19.59 -7.25
CA GLY A 324 5.44 18.52 -8.15
C GLY A 324 6.38 17.31 -8.09
N THR A 325 7.69 17.51 -8.20
CA THR A 325 8.68 16.43 -8.16
C THR A 325 8.68 15.68 -6.81
N ILE A 326 8.58 16.40 -5.69
CA ILE A 326 8.53 15.77 -4.35
C ILE A 326 7.31 14.86 -4.22
N SER A 327 6.15 15.27 -4.75
CA SER A 327 4.92 14.48 -4.67
C SER A 327 5.06 13.09 -5.31
N LEU A 328 5.84 12.95 -6.38
CA LEU A 328 6.07 11.69 -7.07
C LEU A 328 6.69 10.62 -6.16
N SER A 329 7.58 11.04 -5.27
CA SER A 329 8.20 10.14 -4.27
C SER A 329 7.18 9.60 -3.26
N GLN A 330 6.17 10.40 -2.94
CA GLN A 330 5.12 10.08 -1.98
C GLN A 330 3.96 9.29 -2.60
N ILE A 331 3.76 9.36 -3.93
CA ILE A 331 2.74 8.55 -4.63
C ILE A 331 3.03 7.05 -4.48
N SER A 332 4.28 6.63 -4.65
CA SER A 332 4.70 5.22 -4.70
C SER A 332 4.29 4.38 -3.46
N PRO A 333 4.62 4.76 -2.21
CA PRO A 333 4.22 3.97 -1.04
C PRO A 333 2.70 3.91 -0.85
N ASN A 334 1.99 4.98 -1.19
CA ASN A 334 0.53 5.03 -1.04
C ASN A 334 -0.20 4.14 -2.06
N ILE A 335 0.22 4.18 -3.33
CA ILE A 335 -0.33 3.27 -4.36
C ILE A 335 0.01 1.81 -4.03
N THR A 336 1.20 1.55 -3.49
CA THR A 336 1.60 0.20 -3.06
C THR A 336 0.69 -0.33 -1.96
N ALA A 337 0.38 0.48 -0.94
CA ALA A 337 -0.55 0.10 0.13
C ALA A 337 -1.97 -0.20 -0.41
N VAL A 338 -2.45 0.58 -1.38
CA VAL A 338 -3.73 0.34 -2.05
C VAL A 338 -3.71 -0.98 -2.85
N ALA A 339 -2.60 -1.29 -3.51
CA ALA A 339 -2.44 -2.55 -4.24
C ALA A 339 -2.38 -3.77 -3.30
N GLU A 340 -1.69 -3.64 -2.15
CA GLU A 340 -1.67 -4.66 -1.11
C GLU A 340 -3.05 -4.89 -0.49
N ALA A 341 -3.82 -3.82 -0.25
CA ALA A 341 -5.21 -3.92 0.19
C ALA A 341 -6.09 -4.67 -0.81
N LYS A 342 -5.92 -4.40 -2.11
CA LYS A 342 -6.62 -5.16 -3.17
C LYS A 342 -6.28 -6.65 -3.14
N GLY A 343 -5.00 -6.99 -2.94
CA GLY A 343 -4.56 -8.39 -2.83
C GLY A 343 -5.15 -9.09 -1.59
N ALA A 344 -5.11 -8.42 -0.44
CA ALA A 344 -5.67 -8.92 0.81
C ALA A 344 -7.20 -9.11 0.71
N ALA A 345 -7.92 -8.17 0.09
CA ALA A 345 -9.36 -8.27 -0.11
C ALA A 345 -9.75 -9.42 -1.03
N ALA A 346 -8.94 -9.75 -2.03
CA ALA A 346 -9.16 -10.87 -2.94
C ALA A 346 -9.36 -12.19 -2.19
N GLU A 347 -8.47 -12.48 -1.24
CA GLU A 347 -8.49 -13.72 -0.47
C GLU A 347 -9.68 -13.78 0.49
N ILE A 348 -10.03 -12.66 1.13
CA ILE A 348 -11.21 -12.59 2.01
C ILE A 348 -12.50 -12.74 1.21
N TYR A 349 -12.62 -12.09 0.05
CA TYR A 349 -13.79 -12.24 -0.81
C TYR A 349 -13.91 -13.65 -1.37
N LYS A 350 -12.80 -14.33 -1.65
CA LYS A 350 -12.83 -15.74 -2.04
C LYS A 350 -13.46 -16.63 -0.96
N ILE A 351 -13.16 -16.39 0.32
CA ILE A 351 -13.80 -17.11 1.43
C ILE A 351 -15.31 -16.81 1.43
N LEU A 352 -15.67 -15.54 1.31
CA LEU A 352 -17.08 -15.10 1.34
C LEU A 352 -17.90 -15.62 0.14
N ASP A 353 -17.29 -15.71 -1.03
CA ASP A 353 -17.95 -16.18 -2.26
C ASP A 353 -17.93 -17.71 -2.39
N THR A 354 -17.30 -18.42 -1.46
CA THR A 354 -17.34 -19.90 -1.41
C THR A 354 -18.71 -20.34 -0.87
N PRO A 355 -19.51 -21.09 -1.66
CA PRO A 355 -20.78 -21.61 -1.17
C PRO A 355 -20.56 -22.77 -0.18
N SER A 356 -21.33 -22.79 0.90
CA SER A 356 -21.36 -23.94 1.83
C SER A 356 -22.21 -25.05 1.21
N ALA A 357 -21.70 -26.29 1.20
CA ALA A 357 -22.46 -27.44 0.70
C ALA A 357 -23.61 -27.84 1.65
N ILE A 358 -23.43 -27.58 2.95
CA ILE A 358 -24.42 -27.83 4.01
C ILE A 358 -24.58 -26.52 4.76
N ASP A 359 -25.59 -25.73 4.38
CA ASP A 359 -25.82 -24.39 4.91
C ASP A 359 -26.89 -24.41 6.00
N ALA A 360 -26.45 -24.36 7.26
CA ALA A 360 -27.35 -24.31 8.42
C ALA A 360 -28.00 -22.93 8.63
N SER A 361 -27.65 -21.90 7.85
CA SER A 361 -28.34 -20.60 7.91
C SER A 361 -29.71 -20.63 7.23
N LYS A 362 -29.92 -21.58 6.32
CA LYS A 362 -31.15 -21.72 5.54
C LYS A 362 -32.15 -22.62 6.25
N ASP A 363 -32.62 -22.17 7.40
CA ASP A 363 -33.56 -22.90 8.25
C ASP A 363 -34.95 -23.14 7.60
N ASN A 364 -35.21 -22.52 6.44
CA ASN A 364 -36.43 -22.68 5.63
C ASN A 364 -36.27 -23.68 4.47
N GLU A 365 -35.04 -24.11 4.15
CA GLU A 365 -34.76 -25.08 3.09
C GLU A 365 -34.56 -26.46 3.73
N GLY A 366 -35.67 -27.15 4.03
CA GLY A 366 -35.63 -28.51 4.58
C GLY A 366 -36.98 -28.94 5.17
N GLU A 367 -37.30 -30.23 5.10
CA GLU A 367 -38.47 -30.76 5.78
C GLU A 367 -38.23 -30.80 7.29
N LYS A 368 -39.10 -30.14 8.07
CA LYS A 368 -39.12 -30.18 9.53
C LYS A 368 -40.31 -31.03 9.98
N PRO A 369 -40.13 -32.35 10.18
CA PRO A 369 -41.24 -33.22 10.57
C PRO A 369 -41.78 -32.84 11.95
N GLU A 370 -43.11 -32.77 12.09
CA GLU A 370 -43.78 -32.34 13.35
C GLU A 370 -43.67 -33.38 14.47
N SER A 371 -43.46 -34.66 14.14
CA SER A 371 -43.34 -35.74 15.11
C SER A 371 -42.35 -36.80 14.63
N CYS A 372 -41.46 -37.22 15.53
CA CYS A 372 -40.58 -38.37 15.32
C CYS A 372 -41.18 -39.57 16.07
N LEU A 373 -41.71 -40.56 15.35
CA LEU A 373 -42.09 -41.85 15.92
C LEU A 373 -40.93 -42.82 15.63
N GLY A 374 -40.19 -43.16 16.69
CA GLY A 374 -38.99 -44.00 16.66
C GLY A 374 -39.28 -45.49 16.55
#